data_AF-A0A918I359-F1
#
_entry.id   AF-A0A918I359-F1
#
_cell.length_a   1.000
_cell.length_b   1.000
_cell.length_c   1.000
_cell.angle_alpha   90.00
_cell.angle_beta   90.00
_cell.angle_gamma   90.00
#
_symmetry.space_group_name_H-M   'P 1'
#
loop_
_entity.id
_entity.type
_entity.pdbx_description
1 polymer ?
#
loop_
_entity_poly.entity_id
_entity_poly.type
_entity_poly.pdbx_seq_one_letter_code
_entity_poly.pdbx_strand_id
1 'polypeptide(L)'
;MPRTIALAHSLDDSRLPKETPMTTPAVAHHPHYLSAETQTTAYGTRINYRFRAFTGLEPEPKHLPYNPDMPRDEWRALADEYDVAYKLWNIARYRRELKPLLTAAETAWQEYTRAHKAMDATFHAFRDLPDSRWRAQTLQLVDAHTNARTAAKAFDAAAQKIADLTDTYRSRVSYDDLPYSEDVAKENGIDARAWHVSDSSDYRPSPYSFNPHTPLVGRLEEEIDRQRAQIKEVATLAGDPADNIR
;
A
#
# COMPACT_ATOMS: atom_id res chain seq x y z
N MET A 1 10.40 19.15 73.48
CA MET A 1 9.43 20.25 73.36
C MET A 1 10.18 21.58 73.19
N PRO A 2 10.57 21.97 71.97
CA PRO A 2 11.15 23.29 71.73
C PRO A 2 10.05 24.32 71.47
N ARG A 3 10.16 25.47 72.15
CA ARG A 3 9.30 26.65 72.04
C ARG A 3 9.72 27.50 70.84
N THR A 4 8.80 27.85 69.97
CA THR A 4 9.01 28.82 68.88
C THR A 4 8.49 30.19 69.31
N ILE A 5 9.34 31.22 69.21
CA ILE A 5 9.01 32.63 69.48
C ILE A 5 8.41 33.21 68.19
N ALA A 6 7.25 33.86 68.28
CA ALA A 6 6.63 34.55 67.15
C ALA A 6 7.29 35.93 66.92
N LEU A 7 7.72 36.20 65.68
CA LEU A 7 8.14 37.54 65.26
C LEU A 7 6.91 38.35 64.82
N ALA A 8 6.84 39.59 65.28
CA ALA A 8 5.66 40.46 65.16
C ALA A 8 5.59 41.28 63.86
N HIS A 9 6.57 41.24 62.95
CA HIS A 9 6.52 41.99 61.69
C HIS A 9 7.23 41.26 60.54
N SER A 10 6.65 41.43 59.34
CA SER A 10 7.15 40.91 58.06
C SER A 10 8.48 41.56 57.68
N LEU A 11 9.52 40.76 57.46
CA LEU A 11 10.83 41.20 56.95
C LEU A 11 10.87 41.11 55.41
N ASP A 12 9.84 41.60 54.74
CA ASP A 12 9.87 41.72 53.29
C ASP A 12 9.18 43.01 52.85
N ASP A 13 9.96 44.10 52.96
CA ASP A 13 9.66 45.42 52.41
C ASP A 13 10.41 45.59 51.06
N SER A 14 10.59 44.48 50.34
CA SER A 14 11.09 44.48 48.97
C SER A 14 9.95 44.92 48.07
N ARG A 15 9.94 46.20 47.69
CA ARG A 15 9.10 46.77 46.61
C ARG A 15 9.49 46.21 45.23
N LEU A 16 9.65 44.90 45.12
CA LEU A 16 9.79 44.20 43.86
C LEU A 16 8.37 44.04 43.29
N PRO A 17 8.13 44.43 42.02
CA PRO A 17 6.85 44.13 41.39
C PRO A 17 6.63 42.62 41.47
N LYS A 18 5.47 42.23 42.01
CA LYS A 18 4.95 40.86 41.95
C LYS A 18 5.12 40.40 40.51
N GLU A 19 6.01 39.44 40.26
CA GLU A 19 6.12 38.80 38.96
C GLU A 19 4.74 38.23 38.64
N THR A 20 4.02 38.90 37.75
CA THR A 20 2.86 38.33 37.10
C THR A 20 3.34 37.04 36.46
N PRO A 21 2.78 35.86 36.77
CA PRO A 21 3.14 34.66 36.04
C PRO A 21 2.90 34.97 34.56
N MET A 22 3.99 35.01 33.79
CA MET A 22 3.90 35.04 32.35
C MET A 22 3.20 33.75 31.96
N THR A 23 1.89 33.85 31.74
CA THR A 23 1.12 32.80 31.09
C THR A 23 1.66 32.71 29.68
N THR A 24 2.68 31.86 29.48
CA THR A 24 3.08 31.44 28.14
C THR A 24 1.80 30.99 27.44
N PRO A 25 1.45 31.52 26.27
CA PRO A 25 0.28 31.03 25.55
C PRO A 25 0.44 29.52 25.40
N ALA A 26 -0.53 28.76 25.91
CA ALA A 26 -0.50 27.31 25.84
C ALA A 26 -0.31 26.93 24.37
N VAL A 27 0.83 26.32 24.07
CA VAL A 27 1.16 25.84 22.72
C VAL A 27 0.09 24.83 22.33
N ALA A 28 -0.61 25.09 21.23
CA ALA A 28 -1.71 24.24 20.80
C ALA A 28 -1.14 22.94 20.21
N HIS A 29 -1.25 21.85 20.97
CA HIS A 29 -1.02 20.49 20.48
C HIS A 29 -1.96 20.14 19.32
N HIS A 30 -1.59 19.13 18.54
CA HIS A 30 -2.42 18.61 17.47
C HIS A 30 -3.79 18.15 18.02
N PRO A 31 -4.93 18.40 17.33
CA PRO A 31 -6.27 18.10 17.86
C PRO A 31 -6.51 16.63 18.27
N HIS A 32 -5.73 15.70 17.71
CA HIS A 32 -5.81 14.27 18.04
C HIS A 32 -4.82 13.84 19.14
N TYR A 33 -3.95 14.72 19.60
CA TYR A 33 -2.94 14.40 20.61
C TYR A 33 -3.59 13.95 21.92
N LEU A 34 -3.02 12.92 22.55
CA LEU A 34 -3.45 12.38 23.84
C LEU A 34 -2.36 12.48 24.90
N SER A 35 -1.15 12.02 24.57
CA SER A 35 -0.01 12.00 25.50
C SER A 35 1.28 11.75 24.75
N ALA A 36 2.42 12.01 25.40
CA ALA A 36 3.74 11.64 24.93
C ALA A 36 4.48 10.89 26.04
N GLU A 37 5.28 9.90 25.65
CA GLU A 37 6.09 9.10 26.57
C GLU A 37 7.54 9.09 26.08
N THR A 38 8.47 9.44 26.96
CA THR A 38 9.89 9.39 26.67
C THR A 38 10.39 7.96 26.85
N GLN A 39 10.93 7.38 25.79
CA GLN A 39 11.56 6.06 25.81
C GLN A 39 13.06 6.20 25.60
N THR A 40 13.84 5.86 26.63
CA THR A 40 15.31 5.80 26.55
C THR A 40 15.75 4.37 26.21
N THR A 41 16.51 4.24 25.14
CA THR A 41 17.08 2.96 24.67
C THR A 41 18.60 3.05 24.64
N ALA A 42 19.29 1.92 24.41
CA ALA A 42 20.74 1.90 24.21
C ALA A 42 21.23 2.78 23.03
N TYR A 43 20.31 3.14 22.13
CA TYR A 43 20.58 3.96 20.94
C TYR A 43 20.13 5.42 21.09
N GLY A 44 19.71 5.83 22.30
CA GLY A 44 19.28 7.19 22.61
C GLY A 44 17.85 7.30 23.10
N THR A 45 17.42 8.53 23.33
CA THR A 45 16.08 8.90 23.81
C THR A 45 15.16 9.23 22.64
N ARG A 46 13.97 8.64 22.62
CA ARG A 46 12.89 8.92 21.65
C ARG A 46 11.62 9.37 22.38
N ILE A 47 10.79 10.17 21.72
CA ILE A 47 9.47 10.55 22.21
C ILE A 47 8.42 9.76 21.41
N ASN A 48 7.59 9.00 22.12
CA ASN A 48 6.47 8.28 21.54
C ASN A 48 5.19 9.06 21.79
N TYR A 49 4.61 9.65 20.75
CA TYR A 49 3.34 10.35 20.82
C TYR A 49 2.18 9.37 20.66
N ARG A 50 1.13 9.56 21.45
CA ARG A 50 -0.13 8.83 21.38
C ARG A 50 -1.21 9.78 20.87
N PHE A 51 -1.96 9.33 19.88
CA PHE A 51 -3.05 10.07 19.26
C PHE A 51 -4.36 9.28 19.33
N ARG A 52 -5.49 9.98 19.25
CA ARG A 52 -6.76 9.38 18.81
C ARG A 52 -6.57 8.83 17.40
N ALA A 53 -7.21 7.69 17.11
CA ALA A 53 -7.15 7.08 15.80
C ALA A 53 -7.59 8.08 14.72
N PHE A 54 -6.81 8.15 13.64
CA PHE A 54 -7.16 8.91 12.45
C PHE A 54 -8.08 8.08 11.55
N THR A 55 -9.10 8.70 11.01
CA THR A 55 -10.00 8.09 10.01
C THR A 55 -9.55 8.38 8.58
N GLY A 56 -8.63 9.33 8.40
CA GLY A 56 -8.20 9.89 7.12
C GLY A 56 -9.22 10.85 6.51
N LEU A 57 -10.39 11.04 7.14
CA LEU A 57 -11.43 12.00 6.71
C LEU A 57 -11.17 13.39 7.28
N GLU A 58 -10.35 13.47 8.32
CA GLU A 58 -9.92 14.72 8.89
C GLU A 58 -9.17 15.55 7.83
N PRO A 59 -9.16 16.89 7.96
CA PRO A 59 -8.25 17.72 7.19
C PRO A 59 -6.80 17.26 7.35
N GLU A 60 -6.02 17.35 6.28
CA GLU A 60 -4.58 17.04 6.32
C GLU A 60 -3.90 17.89 7.41
N PRO A 61 -3.15 17.28 8.34
CA PRO A 61 -2.35 18.01 9.31
C PRO A 61 -1.39 18.95 8.59
N LYS A 62 -1.45 20.25 8.89
CA LYS A 62 -0.54 21.23 8.31
C LYS A 62 0.79 21.16 9.05
N HIS A 63 1.90 21.20 8.30
CA HIS A 63 3.19 21.45 8.92
C HIS A 63 3.16 22.80 9.65
N LEU A 64 3.72 22.81 10.86
CA LEU A 64 3.79 24.02 11.66
C LEU A 64 4.83 24.97 11.09
N PRO A 65 4.48 26.25 10.86
CA PRO A 65 5.48 27.25 10.52
C PRO A 65 6.47 27.41 11.68
N TYR A 66 7.71 27.76 11.35
CA TYR A 66 8.70 28.10 12.38
C TYR A 66 8.20 29.28 13.22
N ASN A 67 8.19 29.11 14.55
CA ASN A 67 7.84 30.17 15.48
C ASN A 67 9.10 30.68 16.21
N PRO A 68 9.60 31.88 15.87
CA PRO A 68 10.80 32.43 16.51
C PRO A 68 10.58 32.81 17.99
N ASP A 69 9.33 32.99 18.42
CA ASP A 69 8.98 33.38 19.79
C ASP A 69 8.89 32.17 20.73
N MET A 70 9.06 30.95 20.21
CA MET A 70 9.04 29.70 20.99
C MET A 70 10.46 29.17 21.21
N PRO A 71 10.82 28.69 22.42
CA PRO A 71 12.07 28.00 22.66
C PRO A 71 12.28 26.88 21.63
N ARG A 72 13.50 26.79 21.08
CA ARG A 72 13.79 25.91 19.95
C ARG A 72 13.46 24.44 20.23
N ASP A 73 13.71 23.97 21.44
CA ASP A 73 13.46 22.57 21.81
C ASP A 73 11.97 22.27 21.98
N GLU A 74 11.19 23.25 22.46
CA GLU A 74 9.73 23.18 22.53
C GLU A 74 9.12 23.18 21.11
N TRP A 75 9.62 24.06 20.23
CA TRP A 75 9.19 24.08 18.83
C TRP A 75 9.51 22.77 18.11
N ARG A 76 10.69 22.20 18.35
CA ARG A 76 11.08 20.91 17.78
C ARG A 76 10.18 19.77 18.25
N ALA A 77 9.87 19.69 19.54
CA ALA A 77 8.97 18.68 20.06
C ALA A 77 7.57 18.79 19.45
N LEU A 78 7.07 20.02 19.30
CA LEU A 78 5.77 20.27 18.66
C LEU A 78 5.79 19.96 17.15
N ALA A 79 6.85 20.33 16.43
CA ALA A 79 7.01 20.01 15.01
C ALA A 79 7.05 18.49 14.80
N ASP A 80 7.80 17.77 15.63
CA ASP A 80 7.88 16.31 15.62
C ASP A 80 6.53 15.65 15.92
N GLU A 81 5.76 16.17 16.90
CA GLU A 81 4.37 15.75 17.15
C GLU A 81 3.50 15.88 15.88
N TYR A 82 3.57 17.02 15.19
CA TYR A 82 2.80 17.26 13.97
C TYR A 82 3.26 16.41 12.79
N ASP A 83 4.56 16.12 12.66
CA ASP A 83 5.07 15.23 11.65
C ASP A 83 4.61 13.78 11.88
N VAL A 84 4.54 13.32 13.14
CA VAL A 84 3.98 12.01 13.49
C VAL A 84 2.47 11.98 13.21
N ALA A 85 1.73 13.03 13.56
CA ALA A 85 0.31 13.15 13.24
C ALA A 85 0.07 13.11 11.72
N TYR A 86 0.89 13.81 10.93
CA TYR A 86 0.87 13.80 9.48
C TYR A 86 1.05 12.40 8.90
N LYS A 87 2.04 11.65 9.41
CA LYS A 87 2.28 10.26 8.99
C LYS A 87 1.10 9.35 9.30
N LEU A 88 0.60 9.39 10.54
CA LEU A 88 -0.54 8.56 10.96
C LEU A 88 -1.81 8.88 10.16
N TRP A 89 -2.04 10.15 9.86
CA TRP A 89 -3.14 10.57 8.99
C TRP A 89 -2.99 10.02 7.56
N ASN A 90 -1.80 10.10 6.96
CA ASN A 90 -1.54 9.54 5.63
C ASN A 90 -1.72 8.02 5.60
N ILE A 91 -1.28 7.29 6.62
CA ILE A 91 -1.50 5.84 6.73
C ILE A 91 -3.00 5.52 6.80
N ALA A 92 -3.77 6.24 7.62
CA ALA A 92 -5.22 6.05 7.73
C ALA A 92 -5.92 6.35 6.39
N ARG A 93 -5.50 7.43 5.72
CA ARG A 93 -6.04 7.82 4.42
C ARG A 93 -5.71 6.81 3.33
N TYR A 94 -4.47 6.32 3.28
CA TYR A 94 -4.04 5.24 2.39
C TYR A 94 -4.88 3.99 2.57
N ARG A 95 -5.05 3.49 3.80
CA ARG A 95 -5.92 2.32 4.08
C ARG A 95 -7.34 2.51 3.53
N ARG A 96 -7.91 3.70 3.75
CA ARG A 96 -9.26 4.02 3.28
C ARG A 96 -9.35 4.05 1.76
N GLU A 97 -8.40 4.70 1.09
CA GLU A 97 -8.39 4.83 -0.37
C GLU A 97 -8.01 3.51 -1.07
N LEU A 98 -7.20 2.68 -0.41
CA LEU A 98 -6.78 1.38 -0.92
C LEU A 98 -7.91 0.35 -0.88
N LYS A 99 -8.76 0.38 0.17
CA LYS A 99 -9.87 -0.57 0.35
C LYS A 99 -10.73 -0.81 -0.91
N PRO A 100 -11.31 0.21 -1.56
CA PRO A 100 -12.11 -0.02 -2.77
C PRO A 100 -11.29 -0.58 -3.94
N LEU A 101 -9.99 -0.25 -4.03
CA LEU A 101 -9.10 -0.81 -5.05
C LEU A 101 -8.85 -2.30 -4.82
N LEU A 102 -8.67 -2.71 -3.57
CA LEU A 102 -8.53 -4.12 -3.20
C LEU A 102 -9.78 -4.93 -3.54
N THR A 103 -10.98 -4.43 -3.25
CA THR A 103 -12.23 -5.09 -3.64
C THR A 103 -12.37 -5.24 -5.16
N ALA A 104 -11.98 -4.22 -5.92
CA ALA A 104 -11.98 -4.30 -7.38
C ALA A 104 -10.95 -5.30 -7.91
N ALA A 105 -9.75 -5.31 -7.33
CA ALA A 105 -8.69 -6.27 -7.67
C ALA A 105 -9.09 -7.71 -7.33
N GLU A 106 -9.78 -7.93 -6.21
CA GLU A 106 -10.30 -9.25 -5.83
C GLU A 106 -11.28 -9.79 -6.86
N THR A 107 -12.22 -8.95 -7.30
CA THR A 107 -13.18 -9.33 -8.34
C THR A 107 -12.45 -9.70 -9.64
N ALA A 108 -11.50 -8.87 -10.07
CA ALA A 108 -10.71 -9.14 -11.27
C ALA A 108 -9.83 -10.40 -11.14
N TRP A 109 -9.31 -10.68 -9.95
CA TRP A 109 -8.50 -11.87 -9.66
C TRP A 109 -9.31 -13.15 -9.73
N GLN A 110 -10.53 -13.15 -9.18
CA GLN A 110 -11.44 -14.29 -9.27
C GLN A 110 -11.81 -14.60 -10.72
N GLU A 111 -12.06 -13.56 -11.52
CA GLU A 111 -12.33 -13.67 -12.95
C GLU A 111 -11.13 -14.25 -13.71
N TYR A 112 -9.92 -13.75 -13.45
CA TYR A 112 -8.69 -14.30 -14.01
C TYR A 112 -8.49 -15.77 -13.62
N THR A 113 -8.63 -16.10 -12.34
CA THR A 113 -8.46 -17.48 -11.84
C THR A 113 -9.43 -18.44 -12.52
N ARG A 114 -10.69 -18.03 -12.72
CA ARG A 114 -11.69 -18.82 -13.45
C ARG A 114 -11.32 -19.00 -14.91
N ALA A 115 -10.94 -17.92 -15.60
CA ALA A 115 -10.57 -17.96 -17.02
C ALA A 115 -9.29 -18.77 -17.26
N HIS A 116 -8.29 -18.62 -16.39
CA HIS A 116 -7.04 -19.37 -16.40
C HIS A 116 -7.29 -20.87 -16.19
N LYS A 117 -8.09 -21.24 -15.19
CA LYS A 117 -8.49 -22.65 -14.99
C LYS A 117 -9.23 -23.23 -16.19
N ALA A 118 -10.11 -22.45 -16.84
CA ALA A 118 -10.82 -22.89 -18.03
C ALA A 118 -9.87 -23.08 -19.22
N MET A 119 -8.90 -22.18 -19.40
CA MET A 119 -7.82 -22.32 -20.37
C MET A 119 -7.04 -23.63 -20.16
N ASP A 120 -6.57 -23.89 -18.95
CA ASP A 120 -5.81 -25.10 -18.64
C ASP A 120 -6.64 -26.38 -18.84
N ALA A 121 -7.91 -26.37 -18.43
CA ALA A 121 -8.80 -27.50 -18.68
C ALA A 121 -9.01 -27.75 -20.18
N THR A 122 -9.15 -26.68 -20.98
CA THR A 122 -9.32 -26.75 -22.44
C THR A 122 -8.05 -27.29 -23.10
N PHE A 123 -6.88 -26.92 -22.59
CA PHE A 123 -5.61 -27.45 -23.04
C PHE A 123 -5.44 -28.94 -22.68
N HIS A 124 -5.78 -29.33 -21.45
CA HIS A 124 -5.64 -30.73 -21.02
C HIS A 124 -6.59 -31.68 -21.76
N ALA A 125 -7.75 -31.21 -22.21
CA ALA A 125 -8.70 -32.03 -22.96
C ALA A 125 -8.11 -32.62 -24.27
N PHE A 126 -7.07 -32.02 -24.84
CA PHE A 126 -6.38 -32.56 -26.02
C PHE A 126 -5.86 -33.99 -25.85
N ARG A 127 -5.57 -34.42 -24.61
CA ARG A 127 -5.04 -35.76 -24.32
C ARG A 127 -6.06 -36.88 -24.53
N ASP A 128 -7.33 -36.57 -24.32
CA ASP A 128 -8.41 -37.56 -24.28
C ASP A 128 -9.35 -37.45 -25.50
N LEU A 129 -9.07 -36.51 -26.40
CA LEU A 129 -9.92 -36.24 -27.57
C LEU A 129 -9.46 -37.05 -28.79
N PRO A 130 -10.41 -37.58 -29.59
CA PRO A 130 -10.07 -38.16 -30.87
C PRO A 130 -9.63 -37.07 -31.87
N ASP A 131 -8.70 -37.42 -32.76
CA ASP A 131 -8.12 -36.53 -33.78
C ASP A 131 -9.16 -35.78 -34.62
N SER A 132 -10.32 -36.41 -34.89
CA SER A 132 -11.41 -35.79 -35.64
C SER A 132 -11.98 -34.52 -35.00
N ARG A 133 -11.72 -34.29 -33.70
CA ARG A 133 -12.17 -33.11 -32.94
C ARG A 133 -11.07 -32.10 -32.66
N TRP A 134 -9.83 -32.36 -33.06
CA TRP A 134 -8.68 -31.49 -32.75
C TRP A 134 -8.89 -30.05 -33.21
N ARG A 135 -9.35 -29.83 -34.44
CA ARG A 135 -9.58 -28.47 -34.97
C ARG A 135 -10.61 -27.68 -34.14
N ALA A 136 -11.70 -28.34 -33.73
CA ALA A 136 -12.72 -27.72 -32.88
C ALA A 136 -12.14 -27.40 -31.49
N GLN A 137 -11.30 -28.29 -30.94
CA GLN A 137 -10.61 -28.06 -29.67
C GLN A 137 -9.61 -26.90 -29.76
N THR A 138 -8.87 -26.79 -30.86
CA THR A 138 -7.95 -25.66 -31.10
C THR A 138 -8.69 -24.34 -31.11
N LEU A 139 -9.86 -24.27 -31.75
CA LEU A 139 -10.69 -23.07 -31.73
C LEU A 139 -11.11 -22.71 -30.30
N GLN A 140 -11.58 -23.69 -29.52
CA GLN A 140 -11.94 -23.48 -28.10
C GLN A 140 -10.74 -23.00 -27.27
N LEU A 141 -9.54 -23.53 -27.53
CA LEU A 141 -8.34 -23.10 -26.83
C LEU A 141 -7.97 -21.64 -27.17
N VAL A 142 -8.10 -21.23 -28.44
CA VAL A 142 -7.87 -19.83 -28.85
C VAL A 142 -8.85 -18.88 -28.15
N ASP A 143 -10.12 -19.28 -28.03
CA ASP A 143 -11.12 -18.51 -27.28
C ASP A 143 -10.77 -18.45 -25.78
N ALA A 144 -10.33 -19.57 -25.20
CA ALA A 144 -9.92 -19.63 -23.80
C ALA A 144 -8.65 -18.79 -23.52
N HIS A 145 -7.65 -18.80 -24.41
CA HIS A 145 -6.48 -17.91 -24.38
C HIS A 145 -6.92 -16.44 -24.39
N THR A 146 -7.87 -16.09 -25.26
CA THR A 146 -8.38 -14.71 -25.39
C THR A 146 -9.13 -14.26 -24.12
N ASN A 147 -9.93 -15.15 -23.53
CA ASN A 147 -10.65 -14.87 -22.29
C ASN A 147 -9.70 -14.71 -21.10
N ALA A 148 -8.72 -15.62 -20.95
CA ALA A 148 -7.71 -15.53 -19.91
C ALA A 148 -6.88 -14.23 -20.04
N ARG A 149 -6.49 -13.85 -21.26
CA ARG A 149 -5.77 -12.59 -21.53
C ARG A 149 -6.59 -11.38 -21.16
N THR A 150 -7.88 -11.35 -21.49
CA THR A 150 -8.78 -10.26 -21.13
C THR A 150 -8.91 -10.12 -19.62
N ALA A 151 -9.07 -11.24 -18.91
CA ALA A 151 -9.18 -11.24 -17.46
C ALA A 151 -7.85 -10.84 -16.78
N ALA A 152 -6.69 -11.30 -17.30
CA ALA A 152 -5.38 -10.89 -16.82
C ALA A 152 -5.15 -9.38 -16.97
N LYS A 153 -5.52 -8.79 -18.12
CA LYS A 153 -5.47 -7.34 -18.33
C LYS A 153 -6.34 -6.57 -17.35
N ALA A 154 -7.54 -7.09 -17.05
CA ALA A 154 -8.44 -6.46 -16.08
C ALA A 154 -7.82 -6.47 -14.67
N PHE A 155 -7.18 -7.57 -14.28
CA PHE A 155 -6.45 -7.64 -13.02
C PHE A 155 -5.24 -6.70 -13.00
N ASP A 156 -4.39 -6.70 -14.03
CA ASP A 156 -3.24 -5.80 -14.12
C ASP A 156 -3.65 -4.32 -14.05
N ALA A 157 -4.78 -3.94 -14.66
CA ALA A 157 -5.32 -2.59 -14.55
C ALA A 157 -5.79 -2.24 -13.12
N ALA A 158 -6.27 -3.21 -12.34
CA ALA A 158 -6.61 -3.02 -10.93
C ALA A 158 -5.34 -2.95 -10.07
N ALA A 159 -4.37 -3.84 -10.31
CA ALA A 159 -3.08 -3.88 -9.64
C ALA A 159 -2.27 -2.60 -9.86
N GLN A 160 -2.29 -2.04 -11.07
CA GLN A 160 -1.67 -0.75 -11.38
C GLN A 160 -2.21 0.37 -10.49
N LYS A 161 -3.53 0.44 -10.27
CA LYS A 161 -4.13 1.47 -9.40
C LYS A 161 -3.67 1.33 -7.96
N ILE A 162 -3.49 0.10 -7.48
CA ILE A 162 -2.93 -0.19 -6.15
C ILE A 162 -1.48 0.29 -6.10
N ALA A 163 -0.67 -0.03 -7.11
CA ALA A 163 0.73 0.39 -7.20
C ALA A 163 0.87 1.92 -7.25
N ASP A 164 0.10 2.59 -8.10
CA ASP A 164 0.08 4.06 -8.22
C ASP A 164 -0.30 4.74 -6.90
N LEU A 165 -1.29 4.19 -6.18
CA LEU A 165 -1.68 4.69 -4.85
C LEU A 165 -0.54 4.48 -3.85
N THR A 166 0.06 3.29 -3.85
CA THR A 166 1.18 2.95 -2.95
C THR A 166 2.35 3.91 -3.16
N ASP A 167 2.76 4.15 -4.41
CA ASP A 167 3.86 5.07 -4.73
C ASP A 167 3.53 6.52 -4.33
N THR A 168 2.27 6.94 -4.51
CA THR A 168 1.82 8.27 -4.06
C THR A 168 2.04 8.45 -2.56
N TYR A 169 1.66 7.47 -1.74
CA TYR A 169 1.78 7.57 -0.29
C TYR A 169 3.20 7.27 0.21
N ARG A 170 3.97 6.41 -0.47
CA ARG A 170 5.39 6.13 -0.18
C ARG A 170 6.29 7.37 -0.31
N SER A 171 5.86 8.40 -1.04
CA SER A 171 6.55 9.70 -1.07
C SER A 171 6.21 10.61 0.12
N ARG A 172 5.09 10.34 0.82
CA ARG A 172 4.54 11.17 1.91
C ARG A 172 4.83 10.60 3.29
N VAL A 173 4.89 9.28 3.38
CA VAL A 173 5.37 8.54 4.56
C VAL A 173 6.63 7.80 4.15
N SER A 174 7.54 7.56 5.09
CA SER A 174 8.76 6.82 4.75
C SER A 174 8.41 5.40 4.27
N TYR A 175 9.29 4.78 3.48
CA TYR A 175 9.06 3.45 2.91
C TYR A 175 8.70 2.41 3.98
N ASP A 176 9.34 2.48 5.15
CA ASP A 176 9.18 1.54 6.25
C ASP A 176 7.90 1.80 7.07
N ASP A 177 7.29 2.97 6.95
CA ASP A 177 6.10 3.37 7.73
C ASP A 177 4.78 3.02 7.02
N LEU A 178 4.79 2.86 5.68
CA LEU A 178 3.59 2.55 4.92
C LEU A 178 3.26 1.06 5.03
N PRO A 179 2.04 0.67 5.48
CA PRO A 179 1.68 -0.74 5.52
C PRO A 179 1.66 -1.34 4.11
N TYR A 180 2.09 -2.59 3.99
CA TYR A 180 1.99 -3.32 2.73
C TYR A 180 0.54 -3.47 2.30
N SER A 181 0.27 -3.41 0.99
CA SER A 181 -1.08 -3.57 0.45
C SER A 181 -1.69 -4.94 0.80
N GLU A 182 -0.85 -5.98 0.93
CA GLU A 182 -1.25 -7.31 1.40
C GLU A 182 -1.76 -7.31 2.84
N ASP A 183 -1.12 -6.56 3.74
CA ASP A 183 -1.59 -6.44 5.13
C ASP A 183 -2.95 -5.74 5.18
N VAL A 184 -3.12 -4.67 4.40
CA VAL A 184 -4.42 -3.98 4.31
C VAL A 184 -5.48 -4.87 3.67
N ALA A 185 -5.13 -5.70 2.68
CA ALA A 185 -6.05 -6.70 2.12
C ALA A 185 -6.51 -7.69 3.19
N LYS A 186 -5.58 -8.23 3.97
CA LYS A 186 -5.86 -9.15 5.06
C LYS A 186 -6.73 -8.51 6.15
N GLU A 187 -6.46 -7.27 6.53
CA GLU A 187 -7.30 -6.48 7.45
C GLU A 187 -8.76 -6.38 6.97
N ASN A 188 -8.98 -6.45 5.66
CA ASN A 188 -10.31 -6.40 5.02
C ASN A 188 -10.86 -7.79 4.62
N GLY A 189 -10.21 -8.88 5.04
CA GLY A 189 -10.67 -10.26 4.76
C GLY A 189 -10.38 -10.76 3.35
N ILE A 190 -9.47 -10.11 2.61
CA ILE A 190 -9.09 -10.47 1.25
C ILE A 190 -7.77 -11.26 1.28
N ASP A 191 -7.74 -12.44 0.66
CA ASP A 191 -6.52 -13.23 0.50
C ASP A 191 -5.77 -12.80 -0.78
N ALA A 192 -4.81 -11.90 -0.62
CA ALA A 192 -4.00 -11.35 -1.71
C ALA A 192 -2.64 -12.04 -1.88
N ARG A 193 -2.35 -13.16 -1.20
CA ARG A 193 -1.02 -13.81 -1.23
C ARG A 193 -0.57 -14.25 -2.62
N ALA A 194 -1.51 -14.60 -3.49
CA ALA A 194 -1.24 -14.99 -4.87
C ALA A 194 -1.16 -13.79 -5.82
N TRP A 195 -1.53 -12.59 -5.36
CA TRP A 195 -1.52 -11.40 -6.18
C TRP A 195 -0.09 -10.93 -6.34
N HIS A 196 0.31 -10.71 -7.58
CA HIS A 196 1.59 -10.09 -7.87
C HIS A 196 1.34 -8.64 -8.29
N VAL A 197 1.31 -7.74 -7.30
CA VAL A 197 1.29 -6.30 -7.54
C VAL A 197 2.74 -5.82 -7.61
N SER A 198 3.20 -5.48 -8.81
CA SER A 198 4.55 -4.97 -9.06
C SER A 198 4.62 -3.45 -8.83
N ASP A 199 5.79 -2.84 -9.06
CA ASP A 199 5.93 -1.39 -8.97
C ASP A 199 5.12 -0.70 -10.08
N SER A 200 4.70 0.55 -9.87
CA SER A 200 3.83 1.27 -10.82
C SER A 200 4.45 1.39 -12.23
N SER A 201 5.78 1.42 -12.32
CA SER A 201 6.51 1.46 -13.58
C SER A 201 6.34 0.21 -14.43
N ASP A 202 6.12 -0.95 -13.82
CA ASP A 202 6.03 -2.23 -14.52
C ASP A 202 4.69 -2.38 -15.28
N TYR A 203 3.69 -1.57 -14.93
CA TYR A 203 2.40 -1.51 -15.62
C TYR A 203 2.37 -0.50 -16.78
N ARG A 204 3.41 0.33 -16.92
CA ARG A 204 3.46 1.40 -17.92
C ARG A 204 4.43 1.02 -19.03
N PRO A 205 4.05 1.20 -20.31
CA PRO A 205 4.99 1.02 -21.40
C PRO A 205 6.19 1.96 -21.21
N SER A 206 7.37 1.39 -21.05
CA SER A 206 8.63 2.13 -20.99
C SER A 206 9.40 1.90 -22.29
N PRO A 207 9.96 2.95 -22.93
CA PRO A 207 10.79 2.79 -24.12
C PRO A 207 12.09 2.01 -23.83
N TYR A 208 12.44 1.83 -22.55
CA TYR A 208 13.60 1.07 -22.09
C TYR A 208 13.24 -0.29 -21.48
N SER A 209 11.95 -0.65 -21.42
CA SER A 209 11.54 -1.98 -20.96
C SER A 209 11.69 -3.00 -22.08
N PHE A 210 12.42 -4.08 -21.80
CA PHE A 210 12.48 -5.24 -22.68
C PHE A 210 11.21 -6.10 -22.63
N ASN A 211 10.29 -5.80 -21.71
CA ASN A 211 9.01 -6.50 -21.61
C ASN A 211 7.86 -5.56 -22.04
N PRO A 212 7.18 -5.84 -23.18
CA PRO A 212 6.04 -5.04 -23.64
C PRO A 212 4.75 -5.37 -22.88
N HIS A 213 4.76 -6.36 -22.00
CA HIS A 213 3.58 -6.85 -21.29
C HIS A 213 3.57 -6.39 -19.84
N THR A 214 2.36 -6.12 -19.34
CA THR A 214 2.12 -5.93 -17.91
C THR A 214 2.36 -7.25 -17.16
N PRO A 215 2.64 -7.22 -15.83
CA PRO A 215 3.20 -8.37 -15.11
C PRO A 215 2.42 -9.68 -15.24
N LEU A 216 1.09 -9.68 -15.03
CA LEU A 216 0.30 -10.91 -15.12
C LEU A 216 0.11 -11.34 -16.57
N VAL A 217 -0.12 -10.38 -17.48
CA VAL A 217 -0.21 -10.67 -18.93
C VAL A 217 1.07 -11.33 -19.44
N GLY A 218 2.25 -10.83 -19.07
CA GLY A 218 3.52 -11.40 -19.48
C GLY A 218 3.66 -12.86 -19.07
N ARG A 219 3.36 -13.19 -17.80
CA ARG A 219 3.37 -14.59 -17.30
C ARG A 219 2.37 -15.48 -18.03
N LEU A 220 1.19 -14.95 -18.35
CA LEU A 220 0.17 -15.68 -19.09
C LEU A 220 0.59 -15.94 -20.55
N GLU A 221 1.20 -14.97 -21.23
CA GLU A 221 1.69 -15.16 -22.60
C GLU A 221 2.76 -16.25 -22.66
N GLU A 222 3.69 -16.28 -21.70
CA GLU A 222 4.69 -17.35 -21.62
C GLU A 222 4.04 -18.74 -21.50
N GLU A 223 2.93 -18.85 -20.75
CA GLU A 223 2.18 -20.09 -20.63
C GLU A 223 1.42 -20.45 -21.90
N ILE A 224 0.76 -19.49 -22.53
CA ILE A 224 0.08 -19.65 -23.81
C ILE A 224 1.07 -20.12 -24.88
N ASP A 225 2.26 -19.55 -24.92
CA ASP A 225 3.30 -19.93 -25.88
C ASP A 225 3.83 -21.34 -25.62
N ARG A 226 3.97 -21.75 -24.35
CA ARG A 226 4.29 -23.15 -24.01
C ARG A 226 3.20 -24.12 -24.50
N GLN A 227 1.92 -23.80 -24.27
CA GLN A 227 0.80 -24.64 -24.73
C GLN A 227 0.78 -24.74 -26.27
N ARG A 228 0.98 -23.62 -26.98
CA ARG A 228 1.05 -23.59 -28.45
C ARG A 228 2.23 -24.40 -28.99
N ALA A 229 3.39 -24.29 -28.36
CA ALA A 229 4.58 -25.06 -28.73
C ALA A 229 4.33 -26.57 -28.62
N GLN A 230 3.71 -27.01 -27.52
CA GLN A 230 3.37 -28.43 -27.32
C GLN A 230 2.39 -28.94 -28.39
N ILE A 231 1.34 -28.18 -28.73
CA ILE A 231 0.41 -28.58 -29.80
C ILE A 231 1.13 -28.70 -31.14
N LYS A 232 2.00 -27.73 -31.46
CA LYS A 232 2.78 -27.75 -32.70
C LYS A 232 3.73 -28.94 -32.77
N GLU A 233 4.37 -29.29 -31.65
CA GLU A 233 5.23 -30.47 -31.55
C GLU A 233 4.44 -31.76 -31.81
N VAL A 234 3.28 -31.92 -31.17
CA VAL A 234 2.43 -33.12 -31.39
C VAL A 234 1.95 -33.20 -32.84
N ALA A 235 1.50 -32.09 -33.44
CA ALA A 235 1.09 -32.06 -34.86
C ALA A 235 2.25 -32.48 -35.80
N THR A 236 3.45 -31.99 -35.52
CA THR A 236 4.66 -32.35 -36.28
C THR A 236 4.97 -33.84 -36.16
N LEU A 237 4.89 -34.42 -34.95
CA LEU A 237 5.12 -35.84 -34.70
C LEU A 237 4.04 -36.74 -35.32
N ALA A 238 2.80 -36.26 -35.42
CA ALA A 238 1.69 -36.96 -36.05
C ALA A 238 1.75 -36.93 -37.60
N GLY A 239 2.69 -36.18 -38.18
CA GLY A 239 2.86 -36.07 -39.63
C GLY A 239 1.92 -35.06 -40.30
N ASP A 240 1.29 -34.16 -39.54
CA ASP A 240 0.55 -33.04 -40.10
C ASP A 240 1.54 -31.98 -40.63
N PRO A 241 1.55 -31.67 -41.93
CA PRO A 241 2.45 -30.65 -42.47
C PRO A 241 2.10 -29.27 -41.88
N ALA A 242 3.14 -28.50 -41.53
CA ALA A 242 3.05 -27.20 -40.87
C ALA A 242 2.20 -26.15 -41.62
N ASP A 243 1.82 -26.40 -42.87
CA ASP A 243 1.00 -25.49 -43.71
C ASP A 243 -0.51 -25.55 -43.44
N ASN A 244 -1.01 -26.49 -42.63
CA ASN A 244 -2.45 -26.64 -42.35
C ASN A 244 -2.94 -26.04 -41.01
N ILE A 245 -2.07 -25.32 -40.28
CA ILE A 245 -2.43 -24.61 -39.05
C ILE A 245 -2.09 -23.13 -39.25
N ARG A 246 -2.99 -22.38 -39.90
CA ARG A 246 -2.98 -20.91 -39.96
C ARG A 246 -4.22 -20.35 -39.29
#